data_AF-A0A731X8J5-F1
#
_entry.id   AF-A0A731X8J5-F1
#
_cell.length_a   1.000
_cell.length_b   1.000
_cell.length_c   1.000
_cell.angle_alpha   90.00
_cell.angle_beta   90.00
_cell.angle_gamma   90.00
#
_symmetry.space_group_name_H-M   'P 1'
#
loop_
_entity.id
_entity.type
_entity.pdbx_description
1 polymer ?
#
loop_
_entity_poly.entity_id
_entity_poly.type
_entity_poly.pdbx_seq_one_letter_code
_entity_poly.pdbx_strand_id
1 'polypeptide(L)' 'MATYLIGDVHGCYDELIALLQQVEFTPDTDTLWLTGDLVARGPGSLDVLRYVKSLGNSVR' A
#
# COMPACT_ATOMS: atom_id res chain seq x y z
N MET A 1 6.33 15.60 -2.89
CA MET A 1 5.13 15.43 -2.06
C MET A 1 3.94 15.22 -2.98
N ALA A 2 3.68 13.96 -3.28
CA ALA A 2 2.48 13.50 -3.96
C ALA A 2 1.59 12.75 -2.97
N THR A 3 0.29 12.70 -3.27
CA THR A 3 -0.67 11.88 -2.55
C THR A 3 -1.24 10.85 -3.51
N TYR A 4 -1.07 9.57 -3.18
CA TYR A 4 -1.59 8.45 -3.95
C TYR A 4 -2.80 7.88 -3.24
N LEU A 5 -3.87 7.61 -3.99
CA LEU A 5 -5.06 6.95 -3.50
C LEU A 5 -5.15 5.60 -4.19
N ILE A 6 -5.05 4.51 -3.41
CA ILE A 6 -5.16 3.14 -3.91
C ILE A 6 -6.44 2.53 -3.35
N GLY A 7 -7.15 1.84 -4.24
CA GLY A 7 -8.37 1.10 -3.96
C GLY A 7 -8.13 -0.18 -3.15
N ASP A 8 -9.08 -1.11 -3.23
CA ASP A 8 -9.02 -2.40 -2.57
C ASP A 8 -7.75 -3.19 -2.96
N VAL A 9 -7.01 -3.65 -1.97
CA VAL A 9 -5.75 -4.41 -2.18
C VAL A 9 -6.00 -5.91 -2.15
N HIS A 10 -6.90 -6.39 -1.30
CA HIS A 10 -7.27 -7.80 -1.18
C HIS A 10 -6.07 -8.76 -1.08
N GLY A 11 -5.05 -8.43 -0.29
CA GLY A 11 -3.87 -9.28 -0.14
C GLY A 11 -3.01 -9.42 -1.41
N CYS A 12 -3.22 -8.61 -2.43
CA CYS A 12 -2.39 -8.52 -3.64
C CYS A 12 -1.11 -7.71 -3.35
N TYR A 13 -0.22 -8.32 -2.55
CA TYR A 13 1.01 -7.67 -2.09
C TYR A 13 1.96 -7.30 -3.23
N ASP A 14 2.20 -8.24 -4.16
CA ASP A 14 3.15 -8.03 -5.24
C ASP A 14 2.69 -6.91 -6.18
N GLU A 15 1.39 -6.87 -6.47
CA GLU A 15 0.77 -5.83 -7.29
C GLU A 15 0.79 -4.46 -6.60
N LEU A 16 0.55 -4.41 -5.28
CA LEU A 16 0.69 -3.17 -4.51
C LEU A 16 2.13 -2.64 -4.59
N ILE A 17 3.13 -3.49 -4.38
CA ILE A 17 4.54 -3.07 -4.47
C ILE A 17 4.90 -2.64 -5.90
N ALA A 18 4.46 -3.37 -6.92
CA ALA A 18 4.69 -3.01 -8.31
C ALA A 18 4.08 -1.63 -8.67
N LEU A 19 2.86 -1.34 -8.21
CA LEU A 19 2.22 -0.04 -8.40
C LEU A 19 3.00 1.09 -7.71
N LEU A 20 3.43 0.87 -6.46
CA LEU A 20 4.20 1.86 -5.71
C LEU A 20 5.58 2.11 -6.33
N GLN A 21 6.23 1.07 -6.88
CA GLN A 21 7.48 1.20 -7.62
C GLN A 21 7.28 1.99 -8.92
N GLN A 22 6.18 1.75 -9.65
CA GLN A 22 5.90 2.44 -10.92
C GLN A 22 5.77 3.96 -10.75
N VAL A 23 5.32 4.41 -9.58
CA VAL A 23 5.16 5.84 -9.26
C VAL A 23 6.30 6.38 -8.39
N GLU A 24 7.36 5.60 -8.17
CA GLU A 24 8.52 5.94 -7.34
C GLU A 24 8.12 6.43 -5.93
N PHE A 25 7.12 5.78 -5.32
CA PHE A 25 6.58 6.17 -4.03
C PHE A 25 7.68 6.20 -2.95
N THR A 26 7.86 7.35 -2.31
CA THR A 26 8.86 7.55 -1.26
C THR A 26 8.18 7.88 0.07
N PRO A 27 8.18 6.97 1.07
CA PRO A 27 7.49 7.16 2.35
C PRO A 27 7.91 8.42 3.14
N ASP A 28 9.13 8.92 2.91
CA ASP A 28 9.65 10.10 3.59
C ASP A 28 9.06 11.41 3.03
N THR A 29 8.54 11.39 1.81
CA THR A 29 8.07 12.61 1.10
C THR A 29 6.64 12.55 0.60
N ASP A 30 6.09 11.35 0.42
CA ASP A 30 4.78 11.13 -0.17
C ASP A 30 3.80 10.53 0.84
N THR A 31 2.51 10.58 0.51
CA THR A 31 1.44 10.00 1.34
C THR A 31 0.62 9.00 0.53
N LEU A 32 0.39 7.83 1.12
CA LEU A 32 -0.48 6.80 0.58
C LEU A 32 -1.81 6.78 1.33
N TRP A 33 -2.93 6.83 0.62
CA TRP A 33 -4.27 6.63 1.16
C TRP A 33 -4.82 5.31 0.64
N LEU A 34 -5.28 4.46 1.55
CA LEU A 34 -5.87 3.17 1.23
C LEU A 34 -7.36 3.18 1.54
N THR A 35 -8.21 2.86 0.57
CA THR A 35 -9.67 2.94 0.75
C THR A 35 -10.25 1.84 1.63
N GLY A 36 -9.51 0.75 1.87
CA GLY A 36 -9.94 -0.38 2.68
C GLY A 36 -9.57 -1.73 2.06
N ASP A 37 -10.20 -2.79 2.55
CA ASP A 37 -10.09 -4.15 2.01
C ASP A 37 -8.65 -4.60 1.72
N LEU A 38 -7.76 -4.35 2.68
CA LEU A 38 -6.34 -4.71 2.60
C LEU A 38 -6.10 -6.22 2.51
N VAL A 39 -7.04 -7.00 3.01
CA VAL A 39 -6.94 -8.45 3.20
C VAL A 39 -8.04 -9.20 2.46
N ALA A 40 -7.95 -10.53 2.52
CA ALA A 40 -8.84 -11.51 1.89
C ALA A 40 -8.67 -11.63 0.38
N ARG A 41 -9.11 -12.75 -0.19
CA ARG A 41 -8.98 -13.16 -1.61
C ARG A 41 -7.56 -13.45 -2.09
N GLY A 42 -6.63 -12.52 -1.92
CA GLY A 42 -5.25 -12.66 -2.36
C GLY A 42 -4.35 -13.37 -1.34
N PRO A 43 -3.23 -13.96 -1.81
CA PRO A 43 -2.38 -14.82 -1.00
C PRO A 43 -1.55 -14.06 0.05
N GLY A 44 -1.25 -12.77 -0.19
CA GLY A 44 -0.30 -11.96 0.56
C GLY A 44 -0.91 -11.07 1.65
N SER A 45 -2.09 -11.41 2.19
CA SER A 45 -2.79 -10.56 3.18
C SER A 45 -1.92 -10.15 4.37
N LEU A 46 -1.09 -11.07 4.89
CA LEU A 46 -0.19 -10.77 6.01
C LEU A 46 0.92 -9.78 5.62
N ASP A 47 1.45 -9.91 4.41
CA ASP A 47 2.54 -9.07 3.93
C ASP A 47 2.05 -7.66 3.59
N VAL A 48 0.83 -7.53 3.03
CA VAL A 48 0.14 -6.23 2.90
C VAL A 48 0.03 -5.55 4.26
N LEU A 49 -0.50 -6.23 5.28
CA LEU A 49 -0.64 -5.63 6.61
C LEU A 49 0.71 -5.23 7.23
N ARG A 50 1.74 -6.08 7.10
CA ARG A 50 3.10 -5.77 7.60
C ARG A 50 3.68 -4.55 6.90
N TYR A 51 3.55 -4.49 5.58
CA TYR A 51 4.05 -3.38 4.79
C TYR A 51 3.32 -2.08 5.10
N VAL A 52 1.98 -2.08 5.06
CA VAL A 52 1.17 -0.90 5.40
C VAL A 52 1.49 -0.41 6.81
N LYS A 53 1.60 -1.31 7.79
CA LYS A 53 2.01 -0.93 9.14
C LYS A 53 3.42 -0.33 9.21
N SER A 54 4.35 -0.82 8.39
CA SER A 54 5.74 -0.31 8.36
C SER A 54 5.85 1.12 7.81
N LEU A 55 4.88 1.59 7.03
CA LEU A 55 4.84 2.95 6.49
C LEU A 55 4.55 4.02 7.56
N GLY A 56 4.00 3.62 8.71
CA GLY A 56 3.78 4.53 9.84
C GLY A 56 2.94 5.76 9.44
N ASN A 57 3.53 6.95 9.58
CA ASN A 57 2.82 8.21 9.35
C ASN A 57 2.63 8.58 7.87
N SER A 58 3.21 7.84 6.93
CA SER A 58 3.05 8.11 5.49
C SER A 58 1.84 7.39 4.87
N VAL A 59 1.12 6.56 5.63
CA VAL A 59 -0.13 5.92 5.20
C VAL A 59 -1.34 6.44 5.97
N ARG A 60 -2.49 6.51 5.31
CA ARG A 60 -3.80 6.89 5.87
C ARG A 60 -4.85 5.85 5.52
#